data_AF-A0A1N7Q385-F1
#
_entry.id   AF-A0A1N7Q385-F1
#
_cell.length_a   1.000
_cell.length_b   1.000
_cell.length_c   1.000
_cell.angle_alpha   90.00
_cell.angle_beta   90.00
_cell.angle_gamma   90.00
#
_symmetry.space_group_name_H-M   'P 1'
#
loop_
_entity.id
_entity.type
_entity.pdbx_description
1 polymer ?
#
loop_
_entity_poly.entity_id
_entity_poly.type
_entity_poly.pdbx_seq_one_letter_code
_entity_poly.pdbx_strand_id
1 'polypeptide(L)'
;MIARIKFSLILTLVLILSAFMPVLNILIWHLNAVLLYVFGDNWNAHIWMNLLLSVLILIFFFRSQKQSRSITLGILSIFFLLPLFLYLFENHFSEDAPYFLQSLVGGLIAGGILITTEYFKK
;
A
#
# COMPACT_ATOMS: atom_id res chain seq x y z
N MET A 1 19.12 -22.70 -3.66
CA MET A 1 19.81 -21.85 -2.68
C MET A 1 18.93 -20.63 -2.45
N ILE A 2 18.28 -20.59 -1.28
CA ILE A 2 17.18 -19.67 -0.94
C ILE A 2 17.71 -18.23 -0.98
N ALA A 3 17.19 -17.41 -1.90
CA ALA A 3 17.50 -15.99 -1.96
C ALA A 3 16.95 -15.32 -0.71
N ARG A 4 17.83 -15.07 0.27
CA ARG A 4 17.56 -14.18 1.41
C ARG A 4 17.36 -12.78 0.85
N ILE A 5 16.13 -12.41 0.48
CA ILE A 5 15.74 -11.01 0.49
C ILE A 5 15.92 -10.59 1.95
N LYS A 6 16.98 -9.82 2.20
CA LYS A 6 17.38 -9.43 3.54
C LYS A 6 16.21 -8.62 4.09
N PHE A 7 15.65 -9.07 5.21
CA PHE A 7 14.68 -8.34 6.03
C PHE A 7 15.00 -6.83 6.11
N SER A 8 16.29 -6.47 6.11
CA SER A 8 16.76 -5.09 6.05
C SER A 8 16.24 -4.31 4.84
N LEU A 9 16.10 -4.90 3.66
CA LEU A 9 15.66 -4.20 2.43
C LEU A 9 14.18 -3.82 2.50
N ILE A 10 13.34 -4.68 3.07
CA ILE A 10 11.92 -4.39 3.29
C ILE A 10 11.76 -3.39 4.43
N LEU A 11 12.52 -3.54 5.52
CA LEU A 11 12.55 -2.57 6.62
C LEU A 11 13.02 -1.18 6.14
N THR A 12 14.07 -1.12 5.33
CA THR A 12 14.56 0.12 4.73
C THR A 12 13.55 0.69 3.74
N LEU A 13 12.83 -0.13 2.97
CA LEU A 13 11.75 0.33 2.10
C LEU A 13 10.61 0.93 2.92
N VAL A 14 10.16 0.27 3.99
CA VAL A 14 9.12 0.78 4.90
C VAL A 14 9.57 2.07 5.59
N LEU A 15 10.82 2.13 6.06
CA LEU A 15 11.40 3.34 6.68
C LEU A 15 11.53 4.49 5.69
N ILE A 16 12.01 4.24 4.48
CA ILE A 16 12.10 5.25 3.41
C ILE A 16 10.69 5.74 3.04
N LEU A 17 9.74 4.84 2.84
CA LEU A 17 8.36 5.21 2.54
C LEU A 17 7.72 6.01 3.68
N SER A 18 7.99 5.65 4.94
CA SER A 18 7.54 6.43 6.09
C SER A 18 8.21 7.81 6.19
N ALA A 19 9.46 7.96 5.72
CA ALA A 19 10.15 9.25 5.67
C ALA A 19 9.59 10.17 4.57
N PHE A 20 9.02 9.60 3.51
CA PHE A 20 8.37 10.31 2.41
C PHE A 20 6.84 10.37 2.56
N MET A 21 6.29 10.09 3.74
CA MET A 21 4.83 10.02 3.96
C MET A 21 4.05 11.25 3.48
N PRO A 22 4.53 12.49 3.66
CA PRO A 22 3.84 13.67 3.12
C PRO A 22 3.72 13.61 1.58
N VAL A 23 4.76 13.18 0.89
CA VAL A 23 4.80 13.07 -0.57
C VAL A 23 3.91 11.91 -1.04
N LEU A 24 3.95 10.77 -0.35
CA LEU A 24 3.07 9.64 -0.63
C LEU A 24 1.60 9.99 -0.44
N ASN A 25 1.27 10.74 0.62
CA ASN A 25 -0.09 11.20 0.85
C ASN A 25 -0.56 12.12 -0.28
N ILE A 26 0.25 13.08 -0.74
CA ILE A 26 -0.10 13.93 -1.89
C ILE A 26 -0.40 13.08 -3.14
N LEU A 27 0.42 12.07 -3.41
CA LEU A 27 0.23 11.17 -4.57
C LEU A 27 -1.03 10.29 -4.43
N ILE A 28 -1.29 9.76 -3.23
CA ILE A 28 -2.48 8.97 -2.94
C ILE A 28 -3.74 9.81 -3.10
N TRP A 29 -3.73 11.05 -2.63
CA TRP A 29 -4.85 11.98 -2.80
C TRP A 29 -5.11 12.27 -4.29
N HIS A 30 -4.07 12.47 -5.09
CA HIS A 30 -4.24 12.64 -6.54
C HIS A 30 -4.79 11.39 -7.23
N LEU A 31 -4.30 10.20 -6.88
CA LEU A 31 -4.80 8.94 -7.42
C LEU A 31 -6.28 8.70 -7.04
N ASN A 32 -6.66 8.96 -5.79
CA ASN A 32 -8.05 8.87 -5.36
C ASN A 32 -8.93 9.96 -5.99
N ALA A 33 -8.41 11.16 -6.25
CA ALA A 33 -9.13 12.19 -6.99
C ALA A 33 -9.45 11.74 -8.42
N VAL A 34 -8.56 10.99 -9.07
CA VAL A 34 -8.85 10.37 -10.37
C VAL A 34 -9.97 9.33 -10.25
N LEU A 35 -10.00 8.54 -9.18
CA LEU A 35 -11.10 7.60 -8.93
C LEU A 35 -12.43 8.33 -8.66
N LEU A 36 -12.43 9.43 -7.90
CA LEU A 36 -13.58 10.33 -7.70
C LEU A 36 -14.10 10.89 -9.02
N TYR A 37 -13.20 11.30 -9.91
CA TYR A 37 -13.60 11.81 -11.23
C TYR A 37 -14.31 10.74 -12.09
N VAL A 38 -13.84 9.48 -12.02
CA VAL A 38 -14.40 8.39 -12.82
C VAL A 38 -15.69 7.81 -12.23
N PHE A 39 -15.75 7.66 -10.90
CA PHE A 39 -16.84 6.93 -10.21
C PHE A 39 -17.81 7.85 -9.45
N GLY A 40 -17.58 9.16 -9.44
CA GLY A 40 -18.37 10.12 -8.66
C GLY A 40 -18.15 9.96 -7.15
N ASP A 41 -19.02 10.58 -6.35
CA ASP A 41 -18.95 10.61 -4.88
C ASP A 41 -19.45 9.31 -4.21
N ASN A 42 -19.24 8.17 -4.87
CA ASN A 42 -19.69 6.89 -4.37
C ASN A 42 -18.62 6.27 -3.47
N TRP A 43 -18.75 6.50 -2.16
CA TRP A 43 -17.86 5.96 -1.12
C TRP A 43 -17.51 4.47 -1.31
N ASN A 44 -18.53 3.64 -1.57
CA ASN A 44 -18.34 2.21 -1.77
C ASN A 44 -17.49 1.91 -3.00
N ALA A 45 -17.66 2.67 -4.09
CA ALA A 45 -16.87 2.47 -5.30
C ALA A 45 -15.37 2.71 -5.05
N HIS A 46 -15.00 3.68 -4.21
CA HIS A 46 -13.60 3.94 -3.88
C HIS A 46 -12.96 2.78 -3.10
N ILE A 47 -13.67 2.24 -2.11
CA ILE A 47 -13.19 1.09 -1.34
C ILE A 47 -13.01 -0.13 -2.25
N TRP A 48 -14.05 -0.48 -3.02
CA TRP A 48 -14.01 -1.66 -3.89
C TRP A 48 -12.96 -1.55 -4.99
N MET A 49 -12.75 -0.34 -5.55
CA MET A 49 -11.75 -0.13 -6.59
C MET A 49 -10.33 -0.20 -6.03
N ASN A 50 -10.05 0.43 -4.87
CA ASN A 50 -8.75 0.30 -4.21
C ASN A 50 -8.47 -1.15 -3.81
N LEU A 51 -9.48 -1.88 -3.33
CA LEU A 51 -9.36 -3.32 -3.03
C LEU A 51 -9.01 -4.11 -4.29
N LEU A 52 -9.76 -3.93 -5.37
CA LEU A 52 -9.58 -4.65 -6.63
C LEU A 52 -8.18 -4.39 -7.22
N LEU A 53 -7.75 -3.13 -7.27
CA LEU A 53 -6.42 -2.77 -7.75
C LEU A 53 -5.31 -3.33 -6.86
N SER A 54 -5.47 -3.25 -5.54
CA SER A 54 -4.54 -3.84 -4.58
C SER A 54 -4.37 -5.34 -4.81
N VAL A 55 -5.48 -6.08 -4.95
CA VAL A 55 -5.47 -7.53 -5.20
C VAL A 55 -4.81 -7.86 -6.55
N LEU A 56 -5.16 -7.14 -7.62
CA LEU A 56 -4.56 -7.36 -8.94
C LEU A 56 -3.04 -7.14 -8.91
N ILE A 57 -2.58 -6.06 -8.28
CA ILE A 57 -1.15 -5.75 -8.19
C ILE A 57 -0.43 -6.79 -7.33
N LEU A 58 -1.01 -7.24 -6.22
CA LEU A 58 -0.46 -8.32 -5.39
C LEU A 58 -0.35 -9.64 -6.17
N ILE A 59 -1.33 -9.97 -7.02
CA ILE A 59 -1.25 -11.15 -7.91
C ILE A 59 -0.09 -11.02 -8.90
N PHE A 60 0.08 -9.84 -9.51
CA PHE A 60 1.23 -9.59 -10.40
C PHE A 60 2.57 -9.60 -9.64
N PHE A 61 2.59 -9.09 -8.42
CA PHE A 61 3.76 -9.09 -7.53
C PHE A 61 4.18 -10.52 -7.19
N PHE A 62 3.20 -11.35 -6.83
CA PHE A 62 3.39 -12.77 -6.55
C PHE A 62 3.97 -13.51 -7.77
N ARG A 63 3.47 -13.25 -8.98
CA ARG A 63 3.97 -13.86 -10.21
C ARG A 63 5.30 -13.30 -10.72
N SER A 64 5.81 -12.20 -10.16
CA SER A 64 6.98 -11.51 -10.69
C SER A 64 8.29 -12.20 -10.30
N GLN A 65 8.95 -12.89 -11.23
CA GLN A 65 10.26 -13.53 -10.98
C GLN A 65 11.46 -12.56 -11.01
N LYS A 66 11.33 -11.38 -11.65
CA LYS A 66 12.41 -10.38 -11.72
C LYS A 66 12.35 -9.45 -10.50
N GLN A 67 13.50 -9.22 -9.87
CA GLN A 67 13.64 -8.37 -8.69
C GLN A 67 13.19 -6.92 -8.94
N SER A 68 13.59 -6.33 -10.07
CA SER A 68 13.18 -4.95 -10.43
C SER A 68 11.67 -4.80 -10.54
N ARG A 69 11.01 -5.74 -11.22
CA ARG A 69 9.55 -5.75 -11.38
C ARG A 69 8.83 -5.99 -10.05
N SER A 70 9.39 -6.82 -9.16
CA SER A 70 8.86 -7.04 -7.82
C SER A 70 8.95 -5.75 -6.98
N ILE A 71 10.06 -5.02 -7.02
CA ILE A 71 10.19 -3.73 -6.32
C ILE A 71 9.16 -2.72 -6.83
N THR A 72 9.02 -2.56 -8.16
CA THR A 72 8.03 -1.65 -8.74
C THR A 72 6.60 -2.01 -8.35
N LEU A 73 6.24 -3.30 -8.41
CA LEU A 73 4.91 -3.77 -8.03
C LEU A 73 4.66 -3.64 -6.52
N GLY A 74 5.68 -3.82 -5.69
CA GLY A 74 5.62 -3.60 -4.24
C GLY A 74 5.37 -2.13 -3.90
N ILE A 75 6.06 -1.20 -4.56
CA ILE A 75 5.81 0.24 -4.43
C ILE A 75 4.39 0.56 -4.91
N LEU A 76 3.98 0.02 -6.07
CA LEU A 76 2.68 0.28 -6.65
C LEU A 76 1.53 -0.22 -5.76
N SER A 77 1.69 -1.36 -5.10
CA SER A 77 0.67 -1.92 -4.20
C SER A 77 0.46 -1.04 -2.97
N ILE A 78 1.48 -0.33 -2.49
CA ILE A 78 1.35 0.59 -1.35
C ILE A 78 0.44 1.76 -1.68
N PHE A 79 0.43 2.24 -2.93
CA PHE A 79 -0.46 3.32 -3.37
C PHE A 79 -1.95 2.97 -3.30
N PHE A 80 -2.31 1.69 -3.29
CA PHE A 80 -3.72 1.24 -3.22
C PHE A 80 -4.05 0.61 -1.87
N LEU A 81 -3.10 -0.09 -1.24
CA LEU A 81 -3.28 -0.66 0.08
C LEU A 81 -3.42 0.43 1.15
N LEU A 82 -2.60 1.48 1.09
CA LEU A 82 -2.62 2.53 2.10
C LEU A 82 -3.96 3.30 2.14
N PRO A 83 -4.49 3.82 1.02
CA PRO A 83 -5.82 4.42 1.04
C PRO A 83 -6.93 3.42 1.39
N LEU A 84 -6.84 2.15 0.96
CA LEU A 84 -7.78 1.12 1.42
C LEU A 84 -7.79 1.01 2.96
N PHE A 85 -6.60 1.04 3.59
CA PHE A 85 -6.50 1.07 5.05
C PHE A 85 -7.11 2.33 5.64
N LEU A 86 -6.82 3.50 5.07
CA LEU A 86 -7.40 4.76 5.55
C LEU A 86 -8.94 4.71 5.48
N TYR A 87 -9.51 4.22 4.39
CA TYR A 87 -10.97 4.10 4.25
C TYR A 87 -11.60 3.05 5.19
N LEU A 88 -10.93 1.92 5.43
CA LEU A 88 -11.45 0.88 6.33
C LEU A 88 -11.38 1.28 7.80
N PHE A 89 -10.39 2.10 8.18
CA PHE A 89 -10.10 2.47 9.56
C PHE A 89 -10.38 3.93 9.89
N GLU A 90 -10.98 4.70 8.98
CA GLU A 90 -11.29 6.12 9.17
C GLU A 90 -12.07 6.36 10.47
N ASN A 91 -13.05 5.51 10.77
CA ASN A 91 -13.86 5.59 11.98
C ASN A 91 -13.18 5.01 13.23
N HIS A 92 -11.97 4.47 13.13
CA HIS A 92 -11.23 3.84 14.25
C HIS A 92 -10.16 4.76 14.83
N PHE A 93 -9.81 5.84 14.11
CA PHE A 93 -8.94 6.88 14.62
C PHE A 93 -9.78 8.11 14.96
N SER A 94 -9.57 8.72 16.12
CA SER A 94 -10.19 10.00 16.45
C SER A 94 -9.77 11.07 15.45
N GLU A 95 -10.60 12.09 15.21
CA GLU A 95 -10.24 13.24 14.36
C GLU A 95 -8.96 13.94 14.85
N ASP A 96 -8.69 13.90 16.16
CA ASP A 96 -7.47 14.41 16.78
C ASP A 96 -6.27 13.45 16.71
N ALA A 97 -6.44 12.26 16.14
CA ALA A 97 -5.34 11.31 16.02
C ALA A 97 -4.28 11.85 15.05
N PRO A 98 -2.98 11.74 15.36
CA PRO A 98 -1.95 12.22 14.45
C PRO A 98 -2.04 11.47 13.11
N TYR A 99 -2.09 12.21 11.99
CA TYR A 99 -2.01 11.62 10.64
C TYR A 99 -0.81 10.66 10.47
N PHE A 100 0.27 10.94 11.20
CA PHE A 100 1.44 10.06 11.29
C PHE A 100 1.10 8.67 11.86
N LEU A 101 0.24 8.59 12.87
CA LEU A 101 -0.13 7.33 13.52
C LEU A 101 -0.95 6.44 12.58
N GLN A 102 -1.93 7.02 11.88
CA GLN A 102 -2.72 6.33 10.86
C GLN A 102 -1.82 5.78 9.74
N SER A 103 -0.89 6.64 9.29
CA SER A 103 0.11 6.32 8.28
C SER A 103 1.07 5.20 8.72
N LEU A 104 1.51 5.21 9.98
CA LEU A 104 2.39 4.21 10.56
C LEU A 104 1.71 2.84 10.63
N VAL A 105 0.46 2.80 11.12
CA VAL A 105 -0.32 1.57 11.19
C VAL A 105 -0.60 1.03 9.78
N GLY A 106 -1.06 1.88 8.86
CA GLY A 106 -1.28 1.48 7.46
C GLY A 106 -0.01 0.96 6.78
N GLY A 107 1.13 1.62 7.02
CA GLY A 107 2.43 1.21 6.50
C GLY A 107 2.92 -0.12 7.06
N LEU A 108 2.72 -0.38 8.36
CA LEU A 108 3.03 -1.66 8.98
C LEU A 108 2.18 -2.80 8.41
N ILE A 109 0.88 -2.57 8.21
CA ILE A 109 0.00 -3.62 7.68
C ILE A 109 0.28 -3.87 6.20
N ALA A 110 0.43 -2.81 5.38
CA ALA A 110 0.82 -2.95 3.98
C ALA A 110 2.18 -3.66 3.83
N GLY A 111 3.16 -3.30 4.66
CA GLY A 111 4.45 -3.97 4.73
C GLY A 111 4.32 -5.45 5.13
N GLY A 112 3.47 -5.76 6.11
CA GLY A 112 3.16 -7.13 6.51
C GLY A 112 2.54 -7.97 5.39
N ILE A 113 1.62 -7.39 4.62
CA ILE A 113 1.01 -8.05 3.46
C ILE A 113 2.07 -8.34 2.38
N LEU A 114 2.97 -7.40 2.12
CA LEU A 114 4.07 -7.60 1.16
C LEU A 114 5.08 -8.65 1.61
N ILE A 115 5.43 -8.66 2.90
CA ILE A 115 6.33 -9.68 3.47
C ILE A 115 5.71 -11.07 3.37
N THR A 116 4.44 -11.20 3.74
CA THR A 116 3.74 -12.48 3.68
C THR A 116 3.60 -12.96 2.24
N THR A 117 3.20 -12.11 1.31
CA THR A 117 3.12 -12.47 -0.13
C THR A 117 4.47 -12.87 -0.72
N GLU A 118 5.57 -12.20 -0.37
CA GLU A 118 6.91 -12.59 -0.81
C GLU A 118 7.38 -13.89 -0.14
N TYR A 119 7.01 -14.16 1.11
CA TYR A 119 7.32 -15.44 1.77
C TYR A 119 6.64 -16.64 1.08
N PHE A 120 5.40 -16.46 0.62
CA PHE A 120 4.67 -17.51 -0.10
C PHE A 120 5.13 -17.70 -1.55
N LYS A 121 5.84 -16.71 -2.09
CA LYS A 121 6.40 -16.74 -3.44
C LYS A 121 7.67 -17.58 -3.43
N LYS A 122 7.50 -18.88 -3.69
CA LYS A 122 8.60 -19.83 -3.90
C LYS A 122 9.20 -19.74 -5.29
#